data_AF-A0A9P5PQL2-F1
#
_entry.id   AF-A0A9P5PQL2-F1
#
_cell.length_a   1.000
_cell.length_b   1.000
_cell.length_c   1.000
_cell.angle_alpha   90.00
_cell.angle_beta   90.00
_cell.angle_gamma   90.00
#
_symmetry.space_group_name_H-M   'P 1'
#
loop_
_entity.id
_entity.type
_entity.pdbx_description
1 polymer ?
#
loop_
_entity_poly.entity_id
_entity_poly.type
_entity_poly.pdbx_seq_one_letter_code
_entity_poly.pdbx_strand_id
1 'polypeptide(L)'
;MSGRPRPLNSPTSATVSAYEPRTPRSRAGFNLDEEAENSRDDHDEEDDDENQSSAAPLLPGSEDYSLDQARKKFETWLGLDRLNPAIIAQRLPVVAGCIIAALFFFLAIVAYGSPGALEFYMGVPANSTKVDSSLFISYANYSSFPLQPTEYVSECYKFTSGIMKPMRYWGEEDMPFMDVVHEEKEGVCSSTITYSLDGRIGLASDLALMAQIAALARDRNRTFLVDDTYWNRGKWTDHFQDVRVTQPGPEPGCLPPPPEELVACPRQARHWVINSHTAKFHLSHMFQDEYEDAYARNLDRLKPIYLHASISLTQTIQPSAQIAALITQARKELASMISSTSSSSTHIGVHIRRGDLKAKFAKGPGGYVAMDDFVRAVQGIKDRFFSADVPAVMLYIGSDDPHAIEDFTSRLTNSESKFNTFSLSTASPSLRILASRKEYVQSEFNNLPEYPDLKINEVESLAEIGLPVERTRVLLTRGMVVDLALMSGLWIPEDGEGEVTGVGKPEATVYHQSACSPLSPSPGLLLLGIWTPKVGGIRMRLNSTG
;
A
#
# COMPACT_ATOMS: atom_id res chain seq x y z
N MET A 1 -11.17 22.83 1.34
CA MET A 1 -12.08 22.67 0.19
C MET A 1 -11.26 22.47 -1.07
N SER A 2 -11.11 21.22 -1.55
CA SER A 2 -10.60 20.96 -2.89
C SER A 2 -11.40 19.78 -3.45
N GLY A 3 -12.37 20.10 -4.30
CA GLY A 3 -13.17 19.11 -5.02
C GLY A 3 -12.35 18.50 -6.14
N ARG A 4 -12.45 17.17 -6.28
CA ARG A 4 -11.83 16.37 -7.34
C ARG A 4 -12.29 16.88 -8.72
N PRO A 5 -11.41 17.09 -9.70
CA PRO A 5 -11.82 17.38 -11.08
C PRO A 5 -12.43 16.13 -11.71
N ARG A 6 -13.59 16.28 -12.35
CA ARG A 6 -14.21 15.23 -13.18
C ARG A 6 -13.49 15.15 -14.53
N PRO A 7 -13.25 13.95 -15.08
CA PRO A 7 -12.74 13.82 -16.44
C PRO A 7 -13.80 14.27 -17.48
N LEU A 8 -13.34 15.03 -18.47
CA LEU A 8 -14.10 15.48 -19.64
C LEU A 8 -14.30 14.30 -20.60
N ASN A 9 -15.55 13.91 -20.86
CA ASN A 9 -15.91 13.02 -21.96
C ASN A 9 -16.36 13.86 -23.17
N SER A 10 -15.75 13.61 -24.33
CA SER A 10 -16.22 14.12 -25.63
C SER A 10 -17.50 13.40 -26.09
N PRO A 11 -18.38 14.07 -26.86
CA PRO A 11 -19.73 13.59 -27.12
C PRO A 11 -19.78 12.69 -28.38
N THR A 12 -20.36 11.51 -28.24
CA THR A 12 -21.01 10.81 -29.35
C THR A 12 -22.47 10.56 -28.99
N SER A 13 -23.32 10.92 -29.95
CA SER A 13 -24.76 11.01 -29.88
C SER A 13 -25.42 9.64 -29.69
N ALA A 14 -26.26 9.50 -28.66
CA ALA A 14 -27.40 8.59 -28.66
C ALA A 14 -28.41 9.01 -27.57
N THR A 15 -29.56 9.50 -28.00
CA THR A 15 -30.80 9.59 -27.25
C THR A 15 -31.15 8.25 -26.59
N VAL A 16 -31.59 8.26 -25.32
CA VAL A 16 -32.72 7.48 -24.78
C VAL A 16 -32.94 7.77 -23.28
N SER A 17 -34.20 8.10 -22.97
CA SER A 17 -35.00 7.94 -21.74
C SER A 17 -34.45 8.38 -20.38
N ALA A 18 -35.18 9.33 -19.79
CA ALA A 18 -35.18 9.70 -18.39
C ALA A 18 -35.59 8.53 -17.47
N TYR A 19 -34.83 8.32 -16.39
CA TYR A 19 -35.28 7.67 -15.17
C TYR A 19 -34.65 8.37 -13.96
N GLU A 20 -35.50 8.69 -12.97
CA GLU A 20 -35.13 9.28 -11.68
C GLU A 20 -34.18 8.38 -10.87
N PRO A 21 -33.24 8.95 -10.11
CA PRO A 21 -32.37 8.16 -9.23
C PRO A 21 -33.09 7.84 -7.91
N ARG A 22 -33.35 6.55 -7.67
CA ARG A 22 -33.64 6.01 -6.33
C ARG A 22 -32.33 5.67 -5.62
N THR A 23 -32.13 6.26 -4.45
CA THR A 23 -31.05 5.93 -3.52
C THR A 23 -31.26 4.53 -2.91
N PRO A 24 -30.26 3.63 -2.86
CA PRO A 24 -30.37 2.40 -2.08
C PRO A 24 -29.86 2.61 -0.65
N ARG A 25 -30.80 2.67 0.30
CA ARG A 25 -30.56 2.23 1.69
C ARG A 25 -30.92 0.75 1.78
N SER A 26 -29.98 -0.10 2.18
CA SER A 26 -30.17 -1.47 2.72
C SER A 26 -28.79 -1.88 3.25
N ARG A 27 -28.46 -1.91 4.55
CA ARG A 27 -29.04 -2.63 5.71
C ARG A 27 -29.42 -4.07 5.35
N ALA A 28 -28.42 -4.94 5.30
CA ALA A 28 -28.61 -6.38 5.30
C ALA A 28 -28.70 -6.86 6.77
N GLY A 29 -29.90 -7.22 7.20
CA GLY A 29 -30.11 -8.19 8.26
C GLY A 29 -30.30 -9.55 7.59
N PHE A 30 -29.60 -10.57 8.09
CA PHE A 30 -29.72 -11.94 7.61
C PHE A 30 -30.17 -12.81 8.79
N ASN A 31 -31.43 -13.25 8.74
CA ASN A 31 -31.98 -14.29 9.61
C ASN A 31 -31.66 -15.66 8.98
N LEU A 32 -31.31 -16.63 9.81
CA LEU A 32 -31.46 -18.05 9.52
C LEU A 32 -32.17 -18.70 10.70
N ASP A 33 -33.37 -19.18 10.41
CA ASP A 33 -34.15 -20.10 11.23
C ASP A 33 -33.53 -21.52 11.15
N GLU A 34 -33.50 -22.19 12.32
CA GLU A 34 -34.00 -23.56 12.63
C GLU A 34 -33.60 -24.74 11.69
N GLU A 35 -33.17 -25.93 12.12
CA GLU A 35 -33.39 -26.76 13.32
C GLU A 35 -32.19 -27.75 13.52
N ALA A 36 -31.94 -28.15 14.77
CA ALA A 36 -31.71 -29.55 15.24
C ALA A 36 -30.88 -29.62 16.54
N GLU A 37 -31.63 -29.46 17.65
CA GLU A 37 -31.61 -30.15 18.94
C GLU A 37 -30.37 -30.86 19.53
N ASN A 38 -30.30 -30.68 20.87
CA ASN A 38 -29.68 -31.51 21.92
C ASN A 38 -28.17 -31.30 22.16
N SER A 39 -27.67 -30.81 23.30
CA SER A 39 -28.10 -31.04 24.68
C SER A 39 -27.50 -30.00 25.67
N ARG A 40 -28.34 -29.51 26.60
CA ARG A 40 -28.14 -29.35 28.07
C ARG A 40 -26.78 -28.93 28.65
N ASP A 41 -26.69 -27.76 29.28
CA ASP A 41 -26.86 -27.59 30.75
C ASP A 41 -26.64 -26.12 31.18
N ASP A 42 -27.70 -25.57 31.78
CA ASP A 42 -27.80 -24.67 32.94
C ASP A 42 -26.72 -23.61 33.20
N HIS A 43 -27.10 -22.33 33.03
CA HIS A 43 -26.91 -21.36 34.11
C HIS A 43 -27.89 -20.17 34.01
N ASP A 44 -28.70 -20.08 35.06
CA ASP A 44 -29.70 -19.07 35.42
C ASP A 44 -29.10 -17.66 35.53
N GLU A 45 -29.80 -16.68 34.94
CA GLU A 45 -30.55 -15.59 35.59
C GLU A 45 -29.69 -14.43 36.12
N GLU A 46 -29.81 -13.27 35.47
CA GLU A 46 -30.29 -12.06 36.17
C GLU A 46 -30.79 -11.04 35.13
N ASP A 47 -32.08 -10.77 35.24
CA ASP A 47 -32.87 -9.81 34.50
C ASP A 47 -32.47 -8.37 34.83
N ASP A 48 -32.51 -7.48 33.83
CA ASP A 48 -32.94 -6.10 34.02
C ASP A 48 -33.61 -5.59 32.73
N ASP A 49 -34.93 -5.54 32.80
CA ASP A 49 -35.85 -4.91 31.85
C ASP A 49 -35.69 -3.38 31.87
N GLU A 50 -35.30 -2.76 30.76
CA GLU A 50 -35.75 -1.39 30.45
C GLU A 50 -36.31 -1.28 29.03
N ASN A 51 -37.64 -1.40 28.99
CA ASN A 51 -38.52 -0.80 28.00
C ASN A 51 -38.20 0.68 27.80
N GLN A 52 -37.79 1.09 26.59
CA GLN A 52 -37.97 2.48 26.14
C GLN A 52 -38.27 2.57 24.64
N SER A 53 -39.57 2.47 24.36
CA SER A 53 -40.36 3.39 23.54
C SER A 53 -39.70 4.10 22.35
N SER A 54 -40.27 3.79 21.19
CA SER A 54 -40.32 4.62 19.99
C SER A 54 -40.93 6.00 20.30
N ALA A 55 -40.22 7.08 19.98
CA ALA A 55 -40.83 8.38 19.73
C ALA A 55 -39.95 9.21 18.79
N ALA A 56 -40.53 9.61 17.67
CA ALA A 56 -40.00 10.61 16.78
C ALA A 56 -39.91 11.97 17.51
N PRO A 57 -38.88 12.80 17.24
CA PRO A 57 -38.93 14.20 17.63
C PRO A 57 -39.80 14.97 16.62
N LEU A 58 -41.01 15.33 17.05
CA LEU A 58 -41.76 16.42 16.46
C LEU A 58 -41.01 17.72 16.74
N LEU A 59 -40.63 18.41 15.66
CA LEU A 59 -40.08 19.76 15.70
C LEU A 59 -41.13 20.71 16.31
N PRO A 60 -40.78 21.53 17.30
CA PRO A 60 -41.57 22.70 17.65
C PRO A 60 -41.44 23.72 16.52
N GLY A 61 -42.58 24.15 15.98
CA GLY A 61 -42.65 25.30 15.09
C GLY A 61 -42.15 26.54 15.82
N SER A 62 -41.07 27.13 15.33
CA SER A 62 -40.59 28.45 15.74
C SER A 62 -40.86 29.43 14.61
N GLU A 63 -41.77 30.34 14.91
CA GLU A 63 -42.03 31.66 14.35
C GLU A 63 -41.09 32.15 13.24
N ASP A 64 -41.68 32.46 12.08
CA ASP A 64 -41.11 33.29 11.03
C ASP A 64 -40.77 34.69 11.57
N TYR A 65 -39.54 34.87 12.05
CA TYR A 65 -38.96 36.21 12.15
C TYR A 65 -38.66 36.70 10.73
N SER A 66 -39.60 37.48 10.21
CA SER A 66 -39.51 38.17 8.93
C SER A 66 -38.23 39.03 8.87
N LEU A 67 -37.23 38.53 8.14
CA LEU A 67 -35.95 39.18 7.83
C LEU A 67 -36.15 40.56 7.16
N ASP A 68 -37.34 40.81 6.59
CA ASP A 68 -37.76 42.09 6.04
C ASP A 68 -37.98 43.19 7.10
N GLN A 69 -38.29 42.83 8.35
CA GLN A 69 -38.56 43.81 9.41
C GLN A 69 -37.25 44.38 10.01
N ALA A 70 -36.19 43.55 10.09
CA ALA A 70 -34.85 44.00 10.47
C ALA A 70 -34.21 44.87 9.38
N ARG A 71 -34.41 44.50 8.11
CA ARG A 71 -33.93 45.28 6.96
C ARG A 71 -34.55 46.68 6.89
N LYS A 72 -35.88 46.80 7.06
CA LYS A 72 -36.57 48.10 7.05
C LYS A 72 -36.18 49.01 8.21
N LYS A 73 -35.87 48.45 9.40
CA LYS A 73 -35.36 49.22 10.54
C LYS A 73 -33.93 49.72 10.33
N PHE A 74 -33.09 48.95 9.65
CA PHE A 74 -31.72 49.34 9.34
C PHE A 74 -31.64 50.41 8.23
N GLU A 75 -32.48 50.29 7.20
CA GLU A 75 -32.57 51.27 6.10
C GLU A 75 -33.08 52.65 6.58
N THR A 76 -34.06 52.67 7.48
CA THR A 76 -34.56 53.90 8.11
C THR A 76 -33.57 54.52 9.10
N TRP A 77 -32.78 53.70 9.82
CA TRP A 77 -31.74 54.21 10.74
C TRP A 77 -30.56 54.86 10.02
N LEU A 78 -30.18 54.35 8.83
CA LEU A 78 -29.10 54.92 8.01
C LEU A 78 -29.54 56.07 7.08
N GLY A 79 -30.84 56.41 7.05
CA GLY A 79 -31.35 57.51 6.21
C GLY A 79 -31.19 57.27 4.70
N LEU A 80 -31.10 56.00 4.28
CA LEU A 80 -30.84 55.60 2.90
C LEU A 80 -32.05 55.87 1.97
N ASP A 81 -33.24 56.07 2.53
CA ASP A 81 -34.51 56.31 1.81
C ASP A 81 -34.53 57.62 0.99
N ARG A 82 -33.55 58.51 1.20
CA ARG A 82 -33.43 59.79 0.47
C ARG A 82 -32.43 59.76 -0.67
N LEU A 83 -31.74 58.66 -0.90
CA LEU A 83 -30.72 58.57 -1.94
C LEU A 83 -31.34 58.04 -3.24
N ASN A 84 -31.24 58.83 -4.31
CA ASN A 84 -31.70 58.43 -5.63
C ASN A 84 -30.88 57.22 -6.11
N PRO A 85 -31.48 56.04 -6.35
CA PRO A 85 -30.77 54.81 -6.70
C PRO A 85 -29.94 54.92 -7.98
N ALA A 86 -30.30 55.84 -8.89
CA ALA A 86 -29.54 56.11 -10.11
C ALA A 86 -28.17 56.77 -9.84
N ILE A 87 -28.06 57.59 -8.79
CA ILE A 87 -26.81 58.27 -8.40
C ILE A 87 -25.87 57.30 -7.67
N ILE A 88 -26.44 56.38 -6.88
CA ILE A 88 -25.69 55.34 -6.17
C ILE A 88 -25.04 54.36 -7.16
N ALA A 89 -25.75 53.95 -8.22
CA ALA A 89 -25.22 53.01 -9.20
C ALA A 89 -23.98 53.54 -9.94
N GLN A 90 -23.91 54.83 -10.25
CA GLN A 90 -22.75 55.44 -10.94
C GLN A 90 -21.55 55.70 -10.03
N ARG A 91 -21.77 55.82 -8.71
CA ARG A 91 -20.69 56.11 -7.73
C ARG A 91 -20.36 54.95 -6.81
N LEU A 92 -21.00 53.80 -7.03
CA LEU A 92 -20.79 52.57 -6.27
C LEU A 92 -19.31 52.19 -6.09
N PRO A 93 -18.43 52.28 -7.12
CA PRO A 93 -17.02 51.91 -6.96
C PRO A 93 -16.28 52.86 -6.02
N VAL A 94 -16.61 54.15 -6.07
CA VAL A 94 -15.97 55.18 -5.23
C VAL A 94 -16.44 55.04 -3.79
N VAL A 95 -17.75 54.84 -3.58
CA VAL A 95 -18.32 54.66 -2.23
C VAL A 95 -17.80 53.37 -1.60
N ALA A 96 -17.76 52.27 -2.35
CA ALA A 96 -17.16 51.01 -1.88
C ALA A 96 -15.67 51.18 -1.55
N GLY A 97 -14.91 51.87 -2.41
CA GLY A 97 -13.51 52.19 -2.15
C GLY A 97 -13.30 53.02 -0.88
N CYS A 98 -14.12 54.03 -0.63
CA CYS A 98 -14.06 54.85 0.57
C CYS A 98 -14.40 54.05 1.84
N ILE A 99 -15.38 53.14 1.79
CA ILE A 99 -15.74 52.27 2.92
C ILE A 99 -14.59 51.30 3.24
N ILE A 100 -14.01 50.67 2.21
CA ILE A 100 -12.87 49.76 2.37
C ILE A 100 -11.66 50.52 2.93
N ALA A 101 -11.37 51.72 2.42
CA ALA A 101 -10.28 52.55 2.93
C ALA A 101 -10.50 52.98 4.39
N ALA A 102 -11.73 53.36 4.77
CA ALA A 102 -12.08 53.67 6.15
C ALA A 102 -11.94 52.47 7.07
N LEU A 103 -12.31 51.26 6.61
CA LEU A 103 -12.12 50.01 7.34
C LEU A 103 -10.63 49.72 7.56
N PHE A 104 -9.79 49.82 6.53
CA PHE A 104 -8.34 49.63 6.68
C PHE A 104 -7.69 50.68 7.58
N PHE A 105 -8.12 51.94 7.48
CA PHE A 105 -7.62 53.00 8.35
C PHE A 105 -8.00 52.75 9.82
N PHE A 106 -9.23 52.30 10.08
CA PHE A 106 -9.66 51.88 11.40
C PHE A 106 -8.83 50.71 11.94
N LEU A 107 -8.61 49.67 11.13
CA LEU A 107 -7.75 48.54 11.49
C LEU A 107 -6.31 48.97 11.78
N ALA A 108 -5.77 49.95 11.04
CA ALA A 108 -4.45 50.52 11.29
C ALA A 108 -4.38 51.32 12.61
N ILE A 109 -5.41 52.09 12.94
CA ILE A 109 -5.51 52.77 14.24
C ILE A 109 -5.58 51.77 15.39
N VAL A 110 -6.38 50.71 15.24
CA VAL A 110 -6.48 49.64 16.26
C VAL A 110 -5.14 48.90 16.41
N ALA A 111 -4.46 48.60 15.30
CA ALA A 111 -3.13 48.00 15.32
C ALA A 111 -2.08 48.90 15.99
N TYR A 112 -2.16 50.21 15.80
CA TYR A 112 -1.21 51.17 16.39
C TYR A 112 -1.48 51.42 17.88
N GLY A 113 -2.74 51.58 18.29
CA GLY A 113 -3.10 51.87 19.69
C GLY A 113 -3.04 50.65 20.61
N SER A 114 -3.12 49.44 20.04
CA SER A 114 -3.19 48.19 20.77
C SER A 114 -2.57 47.04 19.95
N PRO A 115 -1.22 46.97 19.86
CA PRO A 115 -0.56 45.84 19.21
C PRO A 115 -0.98 44.54 19.90
N GLY A 116 -1.71 43.67 19.18
CA GLY A 116 -2.30 42.42 19.68
C GLY A 116 -3.84 42.34 19.65
N ALA A 117 -4.56 43.46 19.57
CA ALA A 117 -6.04 43.43 19.50
C ALA A 117 -6.56 42.87 18.16
N LEU A 118 -5.81 43.08 17.08
CA LEU A 118 -6.15 42.55 15.75
C LEU A 118 -6.01 41.03 15.72
N GLU A 119 -4.99 40.48 16.38
CA GLU A 119 -4.75 39.04 16.51
C GLU A 119 -5.88 38.36 17.28
N PHE A 120 -6.35 38.97 18.38
CA PHE A 120 -7.51 38.49 19.15
C PHE A 120 -8.79 38.40 18.30
N TYR A 121 -9.10 39.44 17.51
CA TYR A 121 -10.28 39.45 16.64
C TYR A 121 -10.15 38.53 15.42
N MET A 122 -8.92 38.25 14.98
CA MET A 122 -8.64 37.23 13.95
C MET A 122 -8.66 35.80 14.50
N GLY A 123 -8.93 35.60 15.80
CA GLY A 123 -8.94 34.29 16.44
C GLY A 123 -7.54 33.69 16.61
N VAL A 124 -6.49 34.51 16.54
CA VAL A 124 -5.13 34.13 16.86
C VAL A 124 -4.90 34.44 18.34
N PRO A 125 -4.84 33.43 19.23
CA PRO A 125 -4.69 33.67 20.66
C PRO A 125 -3.31 34.27 20.98
N ALA A 126 -3.27 35.59 21.13
CA ALA A 126 -2.13 36.30 21.71
C ALA A 126 -1.97 35.87 23.18
N ASN A 127 -0.87 35.18 23.50
CA ASN A 127 -0.54 34.53 24.79
C ASN A 127 -1.07 33.11 25.07
N SER A 128 -0.92 32.17 24.12
CA SER A 128 -0.81 30.75 24.46
C SER A 128 0.63 30.25 24.32
N THR A 129 1.55 30.71 25.18
CA THR A 129 2.87 30.06 25.33
C THR A 129 2.80 28.78 26.17
N LYS A 130 1.61 28.40 26.69
CA LYS A 130 1.36 27.02 27.08
C LYS A 130 1.06 26.22 25.83
N VAL A 131 2.13 25.82 25.18
CA VAL A 131 2.15 24.70 24.24
C VAL A 131 1.45 23.53 24.95
N ASP A 132 0.28 23.13 24.45
CA ASP A 132 -0.50 22.06 25.05
C ASP A 132 0.33 20.77 24.96
N SER A 133 0.84 20.31 26.10
CA SER A 133 1.68 19.11 26.17
C SER A 133 0.96 17.86 25.67
N SER A 134 -0.37 17.87 25.58
CA SER A 134 -1.14 16.77 25.00
C SER A 134 -0.97 16.64 23.48
N LEU A 135 -0.47 17.68 22.81
CA LEU A 135 -0.20 17.66 21.37
C LEU A 135 1.21 17.16 21.02
N PHE A 136 2.06 16.88 22.03
CA PHE A 136 3.45 16.50 21.80
C PHE A 136 3.69 15.04 22.13
N ILE A 137 4.25 14.33 21.17
CA ILE A 137 4.78 12.99 21.38
C ILE A 137 6.17 13.15 22.01
N SER A 138 6.37 12.52 23.16
CA SER A 138 7.67 12.54 23.84
C SER A 138 8.35 11.17 23.73
N TYR A 139 9.53 11.17 23.14
CA TYR A 139 10.43 10.00 23.10
C TYR A 139 11.49 10.01 24.19
N ALA A 140 11.31 10.79 25.27
CA ALA A 140 12.29 10.89 26.36
C ALA A 140 12.61 9.56 27.06
N ASN A 141 11.73 8.56 26.94
CA ASN A 141 11.93 7.22 27.51
C ASN A 141 12.75 6.28 26.61
N TYR A 142 13.06 6.70 25.37
CA TYR A 142 13.85 5.92 24.43
C TYR A 142 15.30 6.41 24.42
N SER A 143 16.25 5.47 24.36
CA SER A 143 17.69 5.76 24.44
C SER A 143 18.43 5.60 23.12
N SER A 144 17.79 5.04 22.10
CA SER A 144 18.38 4.79 20.78
C SER A 144 17.40 5.13 19.67
N PHE A 145 17.90 5.75 18.62
CA PHE A 145 17.14 6.08 17.42
C PHE A 145 17.85 5.58 16.15
N PRO A 146 17.10 5.27 15.06
CA PRO A 146 15.64 5.24 14.97
C PRO A 146 15.04 4.21 15.94
N LEU A 147 13.77 4.39 16.36
CA LEU A 147 13.15 3.42 17.26
C LEU A 147 13.08 2.03 16.59
N GLN A 148 13.12 0.98 17.39
CA GLN A 148 12.91 -0.37 16.88
C GLN A 148 11.50 -0.47 16.26
N PRO A 149 11.33 -1.29 15.22
CA PRO A 149 10.03 -1.50 14.58
C PRO A 149 8.90 -1.87 15.56
N THR A 150 9.22 -2.62 16.62
CA THR A 150 8.28 -3.00 17.69
C THR A 150 8.00 -1.88 18.70
N GLU A 151 8.90 -0.92 18.86
CA GLU A 151 8.69 0.26 19.72
C GLU A 151 7.68 1.21 19.06
N TYR A 152 7.79 1.43 17.74
CA TYR A 152 6.77 2.17 16.99
C TYR A 152 5.37 1.56 17.09
N VAL A 153 5.26 0.23 17.16
CA VAL A 153 3.97 -0.44 17.39
C VAL A 153 3.40 -0.08 18.75
N SER A 154 4.25 -0.05 19.78
CA SER A 154 3.84 0.33 21.14
C SER A 154 3.34 1.78 21.18
N GLU A 155 4.00 2.69 20.47
CA GLU A 155 3.55 4.08 20.31
C GLU A 155 2.19 4.17 19.59
N CYS A 156 2.01 3.42 18.50
CA CYS A 156 0.72 3.36 17.82
C CYS A 156 -0.39 2.77 18.70
N TYR A 157 -0.09 1.82 19.59
CA TYR A 157 -1.08 1.32 20.54
C TYR A 157 -1.49 2.35 21.59
N LYS A 158 -0.58 3.19 22.09
CA LYS A 158 -0.93 4.30 23.00
C LYS A 158 -1.91 5.27 22.34
N PHE A 159 -1.75 5.48 21.03
CA PHE A 159 -2.61 6.34 20.24
C PHE A 159 -3.97 5.70 19.90
N THR A 160 -4.04 4.37 19.83
CA THR A 160 -5.23 3.62 19.38
C THR A 160 -5.97 2.87 20.49
N SER A 161 -5.52 2.95 21.75
CA SER A 161 -6.06 2.21 22.91
C SER A 161 -7.47 2.63 23.37
N GLY A 162 -8.26 3.26 22.51
CA GLY A 162 -9.65 3.65 22.76
C GLY A 162 -10.58 3.33 21.58
N ILE A 163 -11.88 3.60 21.73
CA ILE A 163 -12.86 3.49 20.64
C ILE A 163 -12.49 4.51 19.57
N MET A 164 -11.81 4.06 18.51
CA MET A 164 -11.53 4.93 17.35
C MET A 164 -12.86 5.34 16.73
N LYS A 165 -13.17 6.63 16.78
CA LYS A 165 -14.31 7.17 16.04
C LYS A 165 -14.11 6.88 14.54
N PRO A 166 -15.19 6.59 13.79
CA PRO A 166 -15.09 6.47 12.33
C PRO A 166 -14.61 7.81 11.76
N MET A 167 -13.47 7.82 11.06
CA MET A 167 -12.64 9.04 11.03
C MET A 167 -12.17 9.62 9.70
N ARG A 168 -12.61 9.24 8.50
CA ARG A 168 -11.88 9.52 7.23
C ARG A 168 -10.38 9.13 7.28
N TYR A 169 -9.80 8.84 6.11
CA TYR A 169 -8.42 8.38 6.11
C TYR A 169 -7.41 9.50 6.42
N TRP A 170 -7.64 10.65 5.79
CA TRP A 170 -6.82 11.86 5.89
C TRP A 170 -7.48 13.02 6.66
N GLY A 171 -8.62 12.79 7.32
CA GLY A 171 -9.37 13.85 8.00
C GLY A 171 -8.55 14.52 9.10
N GLU A 172 -8.49 15.86 9.05
CA GLU A 172 -7.91 16.70 10.10
C GLU A 172 -8.94 17.05 11.19
N GLU A 173 -10.23 16.96 10.86
CA GLU A 173 -11.34 17.49 11.67
C GLU A 173 -11.58 16.70 12.97
N ASP A 174 -11.11 15.46 13.06
CA ASP A 174 -11.44 14.54 14.16
C ASP A 174 -10.26 14.20 15.09
N MET A 175 -9.05 14.71 14.81
CA MET A 175 -7.84 14.38 15.57
C MET A 175 -6.97 15.61 15.86
N PRO A 176 -6.54 15.81 17.12
CA PRO A 176 -5.51 16.79 17.41
C PRO A 176 -4.24 16.46 16.61
N PHE A 177 -3.62 17.47 16.01
CA PHE A 177 -2.32 17.33 15.36
C PHE A 177 -1.29 17.00 16.45
N MET A 178 -0.87 15.73 16.51
CA MET A 178 0.14 15.26 17.44
C MET A 178 1.42 14.94 16.70
N ASP A 179 2.53 15.50 17.15
CA ASP A 179 3.85 15.28 16.56
C ASP A 179 4.96 15.43 17.61
N VAL A 180 6.19 15.10 17.22
CA VAL A 180 7.39 15.40 18.00
C VAL A 180 7.84 16.84 17.77
N VAL A 181 8.74 17.33 18.62
CA VAL A 181 9.36 18.65 18.41
C VAL A 181 10.38 18.52 17.28
N HIS A 182 10.25 19.36 16.25
CA HIS A 182 11.16 19.40 15.11
C HIS A 182 12.19 20.53 15.28
N GLU A 183 13.46 20.22 15.04
CA GLU A 183 14.50 21.23 14.94
C GLU A 183 14.64 21.66 13.47
N GLU A 184 14.35 22.92 13.16
CA GLU A 184 14.53 23.42 11.79
C GLU A 184 16.02 23.42 11.42
N LYS A 185 16.43 22.44 10.62
CA LYS A 185 17.79 22.29 10.10
C LYS A 185 17.80 22.54 8.60
N GLU A 186 18.74 23.37 8.15
CA GLU A 186 18.89 23.68 6.73
C GLU A 186 19.12 22.40 5.91
N GLY A 187 18.34 22.25 4.83
CA GLY A 187 18.46 21.14 3.90
C GLY A 187 17.73 19.85 4.32
N VAL A 188 17.15 19.75 5.51
CA VAL A 188 16.26 18.63 5.87
C VAL A 188 14.93 18.78 5.13
N CYS A 189 14.39 17.67 4.63
CA CYS A 189 13.11 17.68 3.93
C CYS A 189 11.99 18.28 4.82
N SER A 190 11.09 19.08 4.27
CA SER A 190 9.97 19.66 5.02
C SER A 190 8.95 18.60 5.44
N SER A 191 8.71 17.58 4.63
CA SER A 191 7.81 16.48 4.96
C SER A 191 8.17 15.18 4.27
N THR A 192 8.21 14.09 5.04
CA THR A 192 8.67 12.78 4.54
C THR A 192 7.74 11.64 4.92
N ILE A 193 7.66 10.63 4.06
CA ILE A 193 7.15 9.31 4.42
C ILE A 193 8.29 8.32 4.30
N THR A 194 8.66 7.69 5.42
CA THR A 194 9.76 6.73 5.49
C THR A 194 9.21 5.32 5.66
N TYR A 195 9.61 4.37 4.80
CA TYR A 195 9.39 2.95 5.06
C TYR A 195 10.62 2.36 5.74
N SER A 196 10.48 1.89 6.98
CA SER A 196 11.55 1.25 7.76
C SER A 196 11.50 -0.27 7.60
N LEU A 197 12.60 -0.84 7.11
CA LEU A 197 12.78 -2.26 6.83
C LEU A 197 13.33 -2.98 8.07
N ASP A 198 12.60 -3.98 8.55
CA ASP A 198 12.97 -4.76 9.74
C ASP A 198 13.48 -6.17 9.43
N GLY A 199 13.16 -6.68 8.25
CA GLY A 199 13.53 -8.01 7.80
C GLY A 199 12.79 -9.16 8.50
N ARG A 200 11.77 -8.87 9.31
CA ARG A 200 10.99 -9.90 10.02
C ARG A 200 9.92 -10.53 9.16
N ILE A 201 9.45 -9.79 8.15
CA ILE A 201 8.54 -10.32 7.14
C ILE A 201 9.29 -10.73 5.87
N GLY A 202 8.62 -11.50 5.01
CA GLY A 202 9.17 -11.92 3.73
C GLY A 202 9.42 -10.73 2.80
N LEU A 203 10.48 -10.82 1.98
CA LEU A 203 10.86 -9.77 1.03
C LEU A 203 9.68 -9.27 0.18
N ALA A 204 8.91 -10.17 -0.44
CA ALA A 204 7.79 -9.78 -1.28
C ALA A 204 6.69 -9.02 -0.52
N SER A 205 6.50 -9.33 0.76
CA SER A 205 5.57 -8.61 1.63
C SER A 205 6.06 -7.21 1.94
N ASP A 206 7.35 -7.04 2.24
CA ASP A 206 7.97 -5.72 2.42
C ASP A 206 7.84 -4.88 1.16
N LEU A 207 8.18 -5.43 -0.01
CA LEU A 207 8.07 -4.73 -1.28
C LEU A 207 6.61 -4.33 -1.60
N ALA A 208 5.64 -5.18 -1.27
CA ALA A 208 4.22 -4.89 -1.47
C ALA A 208 3.72 -3.75 -0.58
N LEU A 209 4.13 -3.74 0.69
CA LEU A 209 3.77 -2.69 1.64
C LEU A 209 4.45 -1.39 1.24
N MET A 210 5.77 -1.44 1.03
CA MET A 210 6.58 -0.30 0.59
C MET A 210 6.01 0.33 -0.69
N ALA A 211 5.59 -0.47 -1.66
CA ALA A 211 5.00 0.04 -2.89
C ALA A 211 3.71 0.83 -2.66
N GLN A 212 2.84 0.38 -1.75
CA GLN A 212 1.65 1.13 -1.34
C GLN A 212 2.05 2.43 -0.62
N ILE A 213 3.04 2.38 0.27
CA ILE A 213 3.50 3.57 1.00
C ILE A 213 4.17 4.60 0.08
N ALA A 214 4.99 4.17 -0.87
CA ALA A 214 5.60 5.03 -1.89
C ALA A 214 4.53 5.72 -2.75
N ALA A 215 3.44 4.99 -3.04
CA ALA A 215 2.25 5.51 -3.68
C ALA A 215 1.58 6.61 -2.84
N LEU A 216 1.37 6.38 -1.54
CA LEU A 216 0.85 7.39 -0.62
C LEU A 216 1.74 8.64 -0.54
N ALA A 217 3.07 8.48 -0.57
CA ALA A 217 4.01 9.60 -0.56
C ALA A 217 3.85 10.47 -1.80
N ARG A 218 3.66 9.87 -2.98
CA ARG A 218 3.39 10.57 -4.23
C ARG A 218 2.08 11.35 -4.16
N ASP A 219 1.00 10.70 -3.71
CA ASP A 219 -0.33 11.32 -3.59
C ASP A 219 -0.36 12.48 -2.59
N ARG A 220 0.41 12.37 -1.51
CA ARG A 220 0.50 13.41 -0.47
C ARG A 220 1.57 14.45 -0.74
N ASN A 221 2.26 14.37 -1.88
CA ASN A 221 3.37 15.25 -2.22
C ASN A 221 4.42 15.34 -1.10
N ARG A 222 4.87 14.17 -0.61
CA ARG A 222 5.90 14.03 0.44
C ARG A 222 7.11 13.29 -0.10
N THR A 223 8.29 13.59 0.41
CA THR A 223 9.51 12.88 0.02
C THR A 223 9.47 11.45 0.56
N PHE A 224 9.59 10.47 -0.31
CA PHE A 224 9.62 9.05 0.07
C PHE A 224 11.05 8.63 0.41
N LEU A 225 11.23 7.97 1.55
CA LEU A 225 12.52 7.51 2.04
C LEU A 225 12.44 6.03 2.44
N VAL A 226 13.58 5.34 2.36
CA VAL A 226 13.74 3.97 2.88
C VAL A 226 14.78 4.01 3.98
N ASP A 227 14.42 3.45 5.14
CA ASP A 227 15.33 3.23 6.25
C ASP A 227 15.62 1.72 6.34
N ASP A 228 16.87 1.34 6.13
CA ASP A 228 17.34 -0.05 6.15
C ASP A 228 18.19 -0.39 7.38
N THR A 229 18.17 0.47 8.41
CA THR A 229 19.00 0.34 9.62
C THR A 229 18.87 -1.02 10.30
N TYR A 230 17.65 -1.58 10.34
CA TYR A 230 17.36 -2.87 10.97
C TYR A 230 17.16 -4.01 9.98
N TRP A 231 17.45 -3.79 8.70
CA TRP A 231 17.15 -4.77 7.68
C TRP A 231 18.14 -5.94 7.69
N ASN A 232 17.63 -7.16 7.82
CA ASN A 232 18.47 -8.36 7.89
C ASN A 232 18.96 -8.85 6.53
N ARG A 233 18.65 -8.17 5.41
CA ARG A 233 18.98 -8.62 4.04
C ARG A 233 20.14 -7.87 3.39
N GLY A 234 20.88 -7.07 4.16
CA GLY A 234 21.89 -6.14 3.64
C GLY A 234 21.34 -4.73 3.55
N LYS A 235 21.98 -3.87 2.76
CA LYS A 235 21.49 -2.52 2.49
C LYS A 235 20.47 -2.53 1.37
N TRP A 236 19.54 -1.58 1.39
CA TRP A 236 18.61 -1.33 0.29
C TRP A 236 19.34 -1.23 -1.06
N THR A 237 20.42 -0.46 -1.09
CA THR A 237 21.23 -0.21 -2.29
C THR A 237 21.98 -1.42 -2.81
N ASP A 238 22.11 -2.49 -2.01
CA ASP A 238 22.71 -3.75 -2.48
C ASP A 238 21.79 -4.45 -3.51
N HIS A 239 20.49 -4.14 -3.46
CA HIS A 239 19.44 -4.80 -4.25
C HIS A 239 18.70 -3.85 -5.19
N PHE A 240 18.43 -2.63 -4.77
CA PHE A 240 17.58 -1.68 -5.47
C PHE A 240 18.29 -0.34 -5.65
N GLN A 241 17.81 0.48 -6.58
CA GLN A 241 18.26 1.86 -6.72
C GLN A 241 17.74 2.70 -5.57
N ASP A 242 18.46 3.78 -5.24
CA ASP A 242 18.00 4.75 -4.26
C ASP A 242 16.65 5.35 -4.70
N VAL A 243 15.63 5.23 -3.84
CA VAL A 243 14.27 5.68 -4.14
C VAL A 243 14.18 7.18 -4.40
N ARG A 244 15.15 7.96 -3.91
CA ARG A 244 15.22 9.41 -4.15
C ARG A 244 15.56 9.75 -5.60
N VAL A 245 16.21 8.82 -6.32
CA VAL A 245 16.51 8.95 -7.75
C VAL A 245 15.29 8.59 -8.58
N THR A 246 14.58 7.52 -8.21
CA THR A 246 13.46 6.98 -8.98
C THR A 246 12.13 7.68 -8.70
N GLN A 247 11.94 8.22 -7.49
CA GLN A 247 10.80 9.03 -7.08
C GLN A 247 11.32 10.28 -6.37
N PRO A 248 11.78 11.31 -7.11
CA PRO A 248 12.17 12.58 -6.51
C PRO A 248 10.96 13.18 -5.79
N GLY A 249 11.17 13.57 -4.53
CA GLY A 249 10.16 14.26 -3.73
C GLY A 249 9.92 15.71 -4.20
N PRO A 250 9.03 16.45 -3.51
CA PRO A 250 8.81 17.88 -3.77
C PRO A 250 10.09 18.72 -3.58
N GLU A 251 11.04 18.24 -2.78
CA GLU A 251 12.31 18.87 -2.50
C GLU A 251 13.45 17.94 -2.93
N PRO A 252 13.83 17.93 -4.22
CA PRO A 252 14.89 17.05 -4.70
C PRO A 252 16.22 17.34 -3.99
N GLY A 253 16.87 16.30 -3.47
CA GLY A 253 18.17 16.40 -2.80
C GLY A 253 18.11 16.82 -1.33
N CYS A 254 16.92 16.97 -0.73
CA CYS A 254 16.81 17.19 0.70
C CYS A 254 17.37 16.01 1.52
N LEU A 255 17.85 16.31 2.71
CA LEU A 255 18.40 15.37 3.67
C LEU A 255 17.27 14.68 4.43
N PRO A 256 17.43 13.38 4.77
CA PRO A 256 16.47 12.69 5.62
C PRO A 256 16.36 13.40 6.98
N PRO A 257 15.18 13.37 7.62
CA PRO A 257 15.00 13.95 8.94
C PRO A 257 15.84 13.21 9.99
N PRO A 258 16.16 13.88 11.12
CA PRO A 258 16.77 13.20 12.26
C PRO A 258 15.92 12.00 12.71
N PRO A 259 16.55 10.88 13.11
CA PRO A 259 15.83 9.68 13.56
C PRO A 259 14.89 9.91 14.75
N GLU A 260 15.17 10.91 15.59
CA GLU A 260 14.35 11.34 16.73
C GLU A 260 13.01 11.97 16.30
N GLU A 261 12.95 12.47 15.06
CA GLU A 261 11.78 13.15 14.52
C GLU A 261 10.80 12.21 13.79
N LEU A 262 11.14 10.93 13.65
CA LEU A 262 10.31 9.93 12.97
C LEU A 262 9.16 9.48 13.86
N VAL A 263 7.92 9.65 13.37
CA VAL A 263 6.69 9.31 14.12
C VAL A 263 5.85 8.31 13.35
N ALA A 264 5.46 7.21 13.99
CA ALA A 264 4.63 6.20 13.34
C ALA A 264 3.13 6.55 13.36
N CYS A 265 2.62 7.03 14.51
CA CYS A 265 1.23 7.45 14.67
C CYS A 265 1.22 8.81 15.38
N PRO A 266 0.46 9.82 14.89
CA PRO A 266 -0.53 9.78 13.81
C PRO A 266 0.05 9.83 12.38
N ARG A 267 -0.81 9.60 11.36
CA ARG A 267 -0.44 9.66 9.91
C ARG A 267 -0.08 11.09 9.45
N GLN A 268 -0.59 12.08 10.18
CA GLN A 268 -0.42 13.51 9.90
C GLN A 268 0.95 14.04 10.32
N ALA A 269 1.74 13.28 11.09
CA ALA A 269 3.06 13.70 11.53
C ALA A 269 3.95 14.13 10.36
N ARG A 270 4.80 15.15 10.54
CA ARG A 270 5.67 15.78 9.54
C ARG A 270 6.65 14.79 8.92
N HIS A 271 7.17 13.87 9.73
CA HIS A 271 8.06 12.79 9.31
C HIS A 271 7.44 11.45 9.69
N TRP A 272 6.57 10.95 8.82
CA TRP A 272 5.77 9.76 9.09
C TRP A 272 6.58 8.50 8.74
N VAL A 273 6.75 7.60 9.70
CA VAL A 273 7.45 6.32 9.50
C VAL A 273 6.49 5.13 9.56
N ILE A 274 6.64 4.19 8.63
CA ILE A 274 5.83 2.98 8.56
C ILE A 274 6.75 1.78 8.43
N ASN A 275 6.41 0.69 9.09
CA ASN A 275 7.07 -0.60 8.92
C ASN A 275 6.01 -1.70 8.80
N SER A 276 6.48 -2.93 8.59
CA SER A 276 5.64 -4.12 8.45
C SER A 276 4.65 -4.32 9.63
N HIS A 277 5.06 -3.94 10.84
CA HIS A 277 4.26 -4.10 12.06
C HIS A 277 3.27 -2.97 12.30
N THR A 278 3.60 -1.73 11.89
CA THR A 278 2.71 -0.58 12.01
C THR A 278 1.74 -0.44 10.84
N ALA A 279 2.01 -1.12 9.71
CA ALA A 279 1.15 -1.12 8.53
C ALA A 279 -0.32 -1.41 8.85
N LYS A 280 -0.64 -2.28 9.82
CA LYS A 280 -2.02 -2.57 10.23
C LYS A 280 -2.81 -1.36 10.76
N PHE A 281 -2.13 -0.36 11.33
CA PHE A 281 -2.77 0.88 11.81
C PHE A 281 -3.04 1.88 10.67
N HIS A 282 -2.33 1.71 9.54
CA HIS A 282 -2.32 2.66 8.45
C HIS A 282 -2.98 2.15 7.16
N LEU A 283 -3.01 0.84 6.94
CA LEU A 283 -3.64 0.17 5.80
C LEU A 283 -4.88 -0.60 6.26
N SER A 284 -5.65 0.04 7.15
CA SER A 284 -6.86 -0.52 7.77
C SER A 284 -8.11 -0.32 6.89
N HIS A 285 -9.30 -0.59 7.42
CA HIS A 285 -10.56 -0.33 6.74
C HIS A 285 -10.68 1.12 6.22
N MET A 286 -10.18 2.09 6.97
CA MET A 286 -10.19 3.49 6.55
C MET A 286 -9.37 3.73 5.28
N PHE A 287 -8.27 3.01 5.11
CA PHE A 287 -7.47 3.06 3.87
C PHE A 287 -8.23 2.42 2.70
N GLN A 288 -8.87 1.29 2.95
CA GLN A 288 -9.67 0.62 1.93
C GLN A 288 -10.81 1.53 1.47
N ASP A 289 -11.58 2.12 2.39
CA ASP A 289 -12.69 3.01 2.05
C ASP A 289 -12.26 4.24 1.23
N GLU A 290 -11.05 4.76 1.46
CA GLU A 290 -10.51 5.93 0.74
C GLU A 290 -10.02 5.58 -0.67
N TYR A 291 -9.35 4.44 -0.83
CA TYR A 291 -8.65 4.09 -2.08
C TYR A 291 -9.31 3.00 -2.91
N GLU A 292 -10.34 2.33 -2.39
CA GLU A 292 -11.11 1.36 -3.17
C GLU A 292 -12.13 2.03 -4.09
N ASP A 293 -12.54 1.32 -5.15
CA ASP A 293 -13.69 1.70 -5.94
C ASP A 293 -14.97 1.19 -5.26
N ALA A 294 -15.66 2.09 -4.56
CA ALA A 294 -16.91 1.78 -3.87
C ALA A 294 -18.04 1.30 -4.81
N TYR A 295 -17.96 1.56 -6.12
CA TYR A 295 -18.97 1.18 -7.11
C TYR A 295 -18.66 -0.15 -7.81
N ALA A 296 -17.42 -0.61 -7.76
CA ALA A 296 -17.04 -1.92 -8.29
C ALA A 296 -17.52 -3.06 -7.38
N ARG A 297 -17.43 -4.31 -7.86
CA ARG A 297 -17.84 -5.51 -7.11
C ARG A 297 -16.64 -6.41 -6.84
N ASN A 298 -16.69 -7.14 -5.72
CA ASN A 298 -15.68 -8.14 -5.36
C ASN A 298 -14.25 -7.56 -5.39
N LEU A 299 -13.32 -8.26 -6.04
CA LEU A 299 -11.90 -7.89 -6.13
C LEU A 299 -11.66 -6.64 -7.01
N ASP A 300 -12.58 -6.31 -7.91
CA ASP A 300 -12.43 -5.13 -8.77
C ASP A 300 -12.47 -3.83 -7.94
N ARG A 301 -13.07 -3.86 -6.74
CA ARG A 301 -13.03 -2.75 -5.76
C ARG A 301 -11.61 -2.41 -5.36
N LEU A 302 -10.75 -3.40 -5.21
CA LEU A 302 -9.36 -3.24 -4.77
C LEU A 302 -8.40 -2.89 -5.92
N LYS A 303 -8.90 -2.91 -7.17
CA LYS A 303 -8.08 -2.63 -8.36
C LYS A 303 -7.32 -1.30 -8.29
N PRO A 304 -7.91 -0.18 -7.83
CA PRO A 304 -7.16 1.08 -7.75
C PRO A 304 -5.98 0.99 -6.78
N ILE A 305 -6.15 0.34 -5.62
CA ILE A 305 -5.08 0.10 -4.63
C ILE A 305 -3.93 -0.70 -5.27
N TYR A 306 -4.25 -1.79 -5.98
CA TYR A 306 -3.23 -2.62 -6.63
C TYR A 306 -2.55 -1.92 -7.79
N LEU A 307 -3.28 -1.17 -8.61
CA LEU A 307 -2.68 -0.36 -9.68
C LEU A 307 -1.72 0.67 -9.10
N HIS A 308 -2.12 1.32 -8.01
CA HIS A 308 -1.31 2.33 -7.37
C HIS A 308 0.00 1.74 -6.83
N ALA A 309 -0.05 0.58 -6.17
CA ALA A 309 1.13 -0.16 -5.74
C ALA A 309 1.97 -0.65 -6.94
N SER A 310 1.34 -1.11 -8.02
CA SER A 310 2.05 -1.63 -9.19
C SER A 310 2.93 -0.56 -9.85
N ILE A 311 2.46 0.68 -9.92
CA ILE A 311 3.23 1.83 -10.43
C ILE A 311 4.48 2.04 -9.57
N SER A 312 4.35 2.01 -8.24
CA SER A 312 5.50 2.15 -7.35
C SER A 312 6.48 0.98 -7.45
N LEU A 313 6.00 -0.25 -7.65
CA LEU A 313 6.89 -1.41 -7.87
C LEU A 313 7.70 -1.30 -9.15
N THR A 314 7.12 -0.77 -10.22
CA THR A 314 7.79 -0.68 -11.53
C THR A 314 8.65 0.57 -11.64
N GLN A 315 8.19 1.71 -11.12
CA GLN A 315 8.84 3.00 -11.31
C GLN A 315 9.73 3.38 -10.14
N THR A 316 9.29 3.18 -8.90
CA THR A 316 10.03 3.60 -7.69
C THR A 316 11.02 2.54 -7.24
N ILE A 317 10.57 1.29 -7.13
CA ILE A 317 11.40 0.18 -6.62
C ILE A 317 12.10 -0.50 -7.80
N GLN A 318 13.15 0.13 -8.32
CA GLN A 318 13.92 -0.42 -9.44
C GLN A 318 15.12 -1.23 -8.95
N PRO A 319 15.46 -2.36 -9.60
CA PRO A 319 16.64 -3.14 -9.24
C PRO A 319 17.92 -2.33 -9.46
N SER A 320 18.92 -2.59 -8.63
CA SER A 320 20.28 -2.05 -8.83
C SER A 320 20.87 -2.54 -10.15
N ALA A 321 21.89 -1.86 -10.67
CA ALA A 321 22.52 -2.25 -11.94
C ALA A 321 23.02 -3.72 -11.94
N GLN A 322 23.51 -4.19 -10.79
CA GLN A 322 23.95 -5.59 -10.62
C GLN A 322 22.78 -6.56 -10.71
N ILE A 323 21.68 -6.32 -9.98
CA ILE A 323 20.50 -7.18 -10.04
C ILE A 323 19.85 -7.12 -11.43
N ALA A 324 19.78 -5.94 -12.05
CA ALA A 324 19.25 -5.78 -13.40
C ALA A 324 20.04 -6.62 -14.43
N ALA A 325 21.37 -6.70 -14.28
CA ALA A 325 22.22 -7.56 -15.10
C ALA A 325 21.90 -9.06 -14.87
N LEU A 326 21.74 -9.50 -13.62
CA LEU A 326 21.36 -10.88 -13.29
C LEU A 326 19.98 -11.25 -13.85
N ILE A 327 18.98 -10.37 -13.72
CA ILE A 327 17.64 -10.56 -14.30
C ILE A 327 17.75 -10.67 -15.83
N THR A 328 18.52 -9.78 -16.46
CA THR A 328 18.72 -9.79 -17.91
C THR A 328 19.41 -11.08 -18.37
N GLN A 329 20.42 -11.53 -17.64
CA GLN A 329 21.11 -12.79 -17.92
C GLN A 329 20.15 -13.99 -17.82
N ALA A 330 19.38 -14.07 -16.74
CA ALA A 330 18.43 -15.16 -16.53
C ALA A 330 17.32 -15.18 -17.59
N ARG A 331 16.84 -14.01 -18.03
CA ARG A 331 15.92 -13.90 -19.16
C ARG A 331 16.53 -14.38 -20.47
N LYS A 332 17.80 -14.06 -20.75
CA LYS A 332 18.49 -14.52 -21.97
C LYS A 332 18.65 -16.04 -21.97
N GLU A 333 18.96 -16.64 -20.83
CA GLU A 333 19.04 -18.09 -20.70
C GLU A 333 17.67 -18.76 -20.88
N LEU A 334 16.63 -18.20 -20.27
CA LEU A 334 15.26 -18.67 -20.49
C LEU A 334 14.85 -18.54 -21.97
N ALA A 335 15.22 -17.45 -22.65
CA ALA A 335 14.91 -17.21 -24.07
C ALA A 335 15.53 -18.27 -24.98
N SER A 336 16.78 -18.66 -24.71
CA SER A 336 17.49 -19.65 -25.52
C SER A 336 16.87 -21.04 -25.35
N MET A 337 16.39 -21.38 -24.14
CA MET A 337 15.66 -22.61 -23.88
C MET A 337 14.28 -22.62 -24.54
N ILE A 338 13.56 -21.49 -24.51
CA ILE A 338 12.28 -21.36 -25.20
C ILE A 338 12.48 -21.52 -26.72
N SER A 339 13.43 -20.79 -27.31
CA SER A 339 13.68 -20.80 -28.76
C SER A 339 14.14 -22.16 -29.28
N SER A 340 14.82 -22.97 -28.44
CA SER A 340 15.26 -24.31 -28.83
C SER A 340 14.16 -25.38 -28.73
N THR A 341 13.11 -25.12 -27.96
CA THR A 341 12.08 -26.13 -27.65
C THR A 341 10.71 -25.81 -28.22
N SER A 342 10.43 -24.53 -28.50
CA SER A 342 9.11 -24.04 -28.84
C SER A 342 9.20 -22.89 -29.84
N SER A 343 8.23 -22.81 -30.76
CA SER A 343 8.05 -21.64 -31.63
C SER A 343 7.39 -20.46 -30.92
N SER A 344 6.86 -20.67 -29.71
CA SER A 344 6.27 -19.62 -28.87
C SER A 344 7.33 -18.95 -28.01
N SER A 345 7.31 -17.62 -27.92
CA SER A 345 8.20 -16.82 -27.05
C SER A 345 7.69 -16.66 -25.61
N THR A 346 6.71 -17.47 -25.20
CA THR A 346 6.00 -17.32 -23.91
C THR A 346 6.28 -18.46 -22.94
N HIS A 347 6.21 -18.15 -21.64
CA HIS A 347 6.35 -19.10 -20.55
C HIS A 347 5.25 -18.91 -19.50
N ILE A 348 5.11 -19.90 -18.61
CA ILE A 348 4.26 -19.84 -17.43
C ILE A 348 5.17 -19.72 -16.20
N GLY A 349 4.90 -18.76 -15.31
CA GLY A 349 5.56 -18.68 -14.01
C GLY A 349 4.87 -19.58 -12.99
N VAL A 350 5.61 -20.28 -12.15
CA VAL A 350 5.09 -21.12 -11.07
C VAL A 350 5.84 -20.78 -9.79
N HIS A 351 5.11 -20.35 -8.76
CA HIS A 351 5.64 -20.08 -7.43
C HIS A 351 5.12 -21.09 -6.42
N ILE A 352 6.00 -21.91 -5.87
CA ILE A 352 5.69 -22.94 -4.89
C ILE A 352 6.24 -22.49 -3.53
N ARG A 353 5.37 -22.33 -2.53
CA ARG A 353 5.77 -21.97 -1.16
C ARG A 353 5.68 -23.21 -0.26
N ARG A 354 6.81 -23.66 0.28
CA ARG A 354 6.95 -24.83 1.16
C ARG A 354 7.72 -24.60 2.44
N GLY A 355 8.51 -23.54 2.58
CA GLY A 355 9.31 -23.30 3.78
C GLY A 355 8.51 -23.14 5.08
N ASP A 356 8.96 -22.23 5.93
CA ASP A 356 8.30 -21.95 7.23
C ASP A 356 6.83 -21.47 7.18
N LEU A 357 6.27 -21.10 6.01
CA LEU A 357 4.89 -20.68 5.87
C LEU A 357 4.02 -21.77 5.22
N LYS A 358 3.00 -22.20 5.98
CA LYS A 358 1.94 -23.10 5.51
C LYS A 358 0.72 -22.30 5.04
N ALA A 359 -0.02 -22.86 4.08
CA ALA A 359 -1.29 -22.31 3.66
C ALA A 359 -2.27 -22.30 4.84
N LYS A 360 -2.94 -21.15 5.03
CA LYS A 360 -4.05 -21.03 5.97
C LYS A 360 -5.34 -21.27 5.19
N PHE A 361 -6.02 -22.38 5.49
CA PHE A 361 -7.33 -22.70 4.92
C PHE A 361 -8.42 -22.23 5.88
N ALA A 362 -9.54 -21.74 5.36
CA ALA A 362 -10.65 -21.21 6.17
C ALA A 362 -11.27 -22.26 7.11
N LYS A 363 -11.15 -23.55 6.76
CA LYS A 363 -11.57 -24.70 7.57
C LYS A 363 -10.51 -25.80 7.40
N GLY A 364 -9.79 -26.12 8.47
CA GLY A 364 -8.83 -27.22 8.49
C GLY A 364 -7.46 -26.84 9.08
N PRO A 365 -6.67 -27.84 9.54
CA PRO A 365 -5.31 -27.60 9.97
C PRO A 365 -4.50 -27.01 8.82
N GLY A 366 -3.75 -25.94 9.10
CA GLY A 366 -2.87 -25.33 8.10
C GLY A 366 -1.88 -26.37 7.55
N GLY A 367 -1.69 -26.36 6.23
CA GLY A 367 -0.87 -27.34 5.53
C GLY A 367 -0.28 -26.74 4.27
N TYR A 368 0.53 -27.50 3.55
CA TYR A 368 0.95 -27.07 2.22
C TYR A 368 -0.10 -27.44 1.18
N VAL A 369 -0.21 -26.64 0.13
CA VAL A 369 -1.04 -26.99 -1.04
C VAL A 369 -0.47 -28.26 -1.68
N ALA A 370 -1.35 -29.19 -2.09
CA ALA A 370 -0.92 -30.43 -2.72
C ALA A 370 -0.22 -30.13 -4.06
N MET A 371 0.86 -30.85 -4.37
CA MET A 371 1.61 -30.61 -5.60
C MET A 371 0.77 -30.85 -6.86
N ASP A 372 -0.14 -31.81 -6.79
CA ASP A 372 -1.07 -32.13 -7.88
C ASP A 372 -2.00 -30.96 -8.24
N ASP A 373 -2.28 -30.05 -7.30
CA ASP A 373 -3.08 -28.86 -7.58
C ASP A 373 -2.31 -27.87 -8.45
N PHE A 374 -1.00 -27.70 -8.21
CA PHE A 374 -0.14 -26.89 -9.08
C PHE A 374 -0.04 -27.50 -10.48
N VAL A 375 0.16 -28.82 -10.58
CA VAL A 375 0.24 -29.54 -11.87
C VAL A 375 -1.06 -29.36 -12.65
N ARG A 376 -2.22 -29.56 -12.00
CA ARG A 376 -3.54 -29.40 -12.62
C ARG A 376 -3.78 -27.97 -13.08
N ALA A 377 -3.36 -26.96 -12.30
CA ALA A 377 -3.51 -25.57 -12.70
C ALA A 377 -2.64 -25.21 -13.92
N VAL A 378 -1.41 -25.71 -13.98
CA VAL A 378 -0.51 -25.50 -15.12
C VAL A 378 -1.05 -26.18 -16.38
N GLN A 379 -1.58 -27.39 -16.28
CA GLN A 379 -2.29 -28.06 -17.37
C GLN A 379 -3.49 -27.24 -17.85
N GLY A 380 -4.34 -26.77 -16.93
CA GLY A 380 -5.48 -25.93 -17.29
C GLY A 380 -5.11 -24.61 -17.97
N ILE A 381 -3.95 -24.02 -17.63
CA ILE A 381 -3.42 -22.85 -18.34
C ILE A 381 -2.95 -23.23 -19.73
N LYS A 382 -2.21 -24.33 -19.87
CA LYS A 382 -1.76 -24.84 -21.17
C LYS A 382 -2.96 -25.02 -22.10
N ASP A 383 -3.98 -25.74 -21.66
CA ASP A 383 -5.17 -26.05 -22.46
C ASP A 383 -5.97 -24.79 -22.86
N ARG A 384 -5.91 -23.73 -22.03
CA ARG A 384 -6.66 -22.49 -22.25
C ARG A 384 -5.93 -21.48 -23.14
N PHE A 385 -4.61 -21.34 -22.96
CA PHE A 385 -3.84 -20.24 -23.55
C PHE A 385 -2.93 -20.69 -24.68
N PHE A 386 -2.62 -21.98 -24.78
CA PHE A 386 -1.71 -22.52 -25.77
C PHE A 386 -2.46 -23.43 -26.74
N SER A 387 -2.21 -23.26 -28.03
CA SER A 387 -2.79 -24.12 -29.07
C SER A 387 -2.36 -25.58 -28.87
N ALA A 388 -3.21 -26.52 -29.27
CA ALA A 388 -2.90 -27.96 -29.22
C ALA A 388 -1.63 -28.33 -30.00
N ASP A 389 -1.26 -27.52 -31.00
CA ASP A 389 -0.08 -27.71 -31.84
C ASP A 389 1.24 -27.29 -31.16
N VAL A 390 1.20 -26.68 -29.97
CA VAL A 390 2.41 -26.29 -29.23
C VAL A 390 3.03 -27.54 -28.60
N PRO A 391 4.22 -27.98 -29.06
CA PRO A 391 4.77 -29.29 -28.71
C PRO A 391 5.21 -29.39 -27.25
N ALA A 392 5.63 -28.27 -26.64
CA ALA A 392 5.98 -28.15 -25.24
C ALA A 392 5.79 -26.70 -24.77
N VAL A 393 5.44 -26.52 -23.50
CA VAL A 393 5.35 -25.18 -22.88
C VAL A 393 6.48 -25.04 -21.86
N MET A 394 7.14 -23.89 -21.86
CA MET A 394 8.19 -23.57 -20.89
C MET A 394 7.58 -23.09 -19.57
N LEU A 395 8.08 -23.63 -18.46
CA LEU A 395 7.69 -23.28 -17.09
C LEU A 395 8.90 -22.70 -16.37
N TYR A 396 8.77 -21.48 -15.83
CA TYR A 396 9.69 -20.95 -14.84
C TYR A 396 9.21 -21.36 -13.45
N ILE A 397 10.02 -22.06 -12.67
CA ILE A 397 9.66 -22.51 -11.32
C ILE A 397 10.53 -21.80 -10.29
N GLY A 398 9.89 -20.98 -9.45
CA GLY A 398 10.47 -20.44 -8.23
C GLY A 398 9.91 -21.17 -7.01
N SER A 399 10.78 -21.62 -6.12
CA SER A 399 10.40 -22.24 -4.86
C SER A 399 11.41 -21.89 -3.78
N ASP A 400 10.92 -21.80 -2.56
CA ASP A 400 11.75 -21.60 -1.38
C ASP A 400 12.23 -22.94 -0.77
N ASP A 401 11.85 -24.07 -1.36
CA ASP A 401 12.36 -25.41 -1.08
C ASP A 401 12.81 -26.09 -2.39
N PRO A 402 14.08 -26.51 -2.52
CA PRO A 402 14.57 -27.21 -3.70
C PRO A 402 13.88 -28.57 -3.93
N HIS A 403 13.50 -29.30 -2.88
CA HIS A 403 12.83 -30.60 -3.03
C HIS A 403 11.44 -30.43 -3.66
N ALA A 404 10.78 -29.31 -3.40
CA ALA A 404 9.51 -28.99 -4.01
C ALA A 404 9.62 -28.78 -5.53
N ILE A 405 10.75 -28.22 -6.01
CA ILE A 405 11.02 -28.09 -7.45
C ILE A 405 11.19 -29.47 -8.08
N GLU A 406 11.94 -30.36 -7.42
CA GLU A 406 12.16 -31.72 -7.89
C GLU A 406 10.88 -32.55 -7.92
N ASP A 407 10.09 -32.55 -6.84
CA ASP A 407 8.79 -33.24 -6.76
C ASP A 407 7.84 -32.72 -7.84
N PHE A 408 7.71 -31.40 -7.99
CA PHE A 408 6.88 -30.79 -9.03
C PHE A 408 7.31 -31.20 -10.45
N THR A 409 8.61 -31.15 -10.74
CA THR A 409 9.18 -31.52 -12.04
C THR A 409 8.96 -32.99 -12.35
N SER A 410 9.10 -33.87 -11.34
CA SER A 410 8.88 -35.31 -11.49
C SER A 410 7.42 -35.63 -11.85
N ARG A 411 6.47 -34.94 -11.23
CA ARG A 411 5.03 -35.10 -11.51
C ARG A 411 4.63 -34.57 -12.87
N LEU A 412 5.24 -33.46 -13.31
CA LEU A 412 5.05 -32.95 -14.67
C LEU A 412 5.58 -33.92 -15.72
N THR A 413 6.73 -34.57 -15.46
CA THR A 413 7.31 -35.56 -16.39
C THR A 413 6.40 -36.78 -16.57
N ASN A 414 5.64 -37.14 -15.52
CA ASN A 414 4.66 -38.23 -15.56
C ASN A 414 3.32 -37.82 -16.18
N SER A 415 3.13 -36.54 -16.52
CA SER A 415 1.93 -36.06 -17.18
C SER A 415 1.96 -36.37 -18.68
N GLU A 416 0.80 -36.62 -19.28
CA GLU A 416 0.64 -36.74 -20.73
C GLU A 416 1.07 -35.47 -21.48
N SER A 417 1.00 -34.31 -20.82
CA SER A 417 1.44 -33.04 -21.39
C SER A 417 2.94 -32.85 -21.29
N LYS A 418 3.60 -32.58 -22.42
CA LYS A 418 5.01 -32.18 -22.45
C LYS A 418 5.18 -30.76 -21.92
N PHE A 419 6.03 -30.63 -20.90
CA PHE A 419 6.47 -29.37 -20.30
C PHE A 419 8.00 -29.35 -20.21
N ASN A 420 8.59 -28.19 -20.45
CA ASN A 420 9.99 -27.93 -20.15
C ASN A 420 10.07 -27.03 -18.92
N THR A 421 11.05 -27.26 -18.05
CA THR A 421 11.18 -26.56 -16.77
C THR A 421 12.50 -25.83 -16.67
N PHE A 422 12.47 -24.61 -16.16
CA PHE A 422 13.63 -23.81 -15.85
C PHE A 422 13.51 -23.21 -14.44
N SER A 423 14.60 -23.23 -13.69
CA SER A 423 14.70 -22.64 -12.35
C SER A 423 16.14 -22.14 -12.15
N LEU A 424 16.37 -21.29 -11.15
CA LEU A 424 17.74 -20.89 -10.82
C LEU A 424 18.65 -22.08 -10.50
N SER A 425 18.12 -23.16 -9.90
CA SER A 425 18.90 -24.36 -9.58
C SER A 425 19.41 -25.12 -10.82
N THR A 426 18.72 -25.01 -11.96
CA THR A 426 19.12 -25.65 -13.23
C THR A 426 19.84 -24.70 -14.18
N ALA A 427 19.90 -23.41 -13.86
CA ALA A 427 20.52 -22.36 -14.67
C ALA A 427 22.06 -22.48 -14.76
N SER A 428 22.67 -21.54 -15.50
CA SER A 428 24.12 -21.39 -15.63
C SER A 428 24.82 -21.32 -14.25
N PRO A 429 26.11 -21.69 -14.15
CA PRO A 429 26.83 -21.67 -12.86
C PRO A 429 26.74 -20.33 -12.12
N SER A 430 26.77 -19.21 -12.85
CA SER A 430 26.66 -17.85 -12.30
C SER A 430 25.27 -17.48 -11.77
N LEU A 431 24.20 -18.10 -12.25
CA LEU A 431 22.85 -17.93 -11.70
C LEU A 431 22.52 -18.98 -10.65
N ARG A 432 23.08 -20.19 -10.80
CA ARG A 432 22.87 -21.31 -9.88
C ARG A 432 23.34 -21.02 -8.46
N ILE A 433 24.38 -20.20 -8.30
CA ILE A 433 24.84 -19.75 -6.98
C ILE A 433 23.77 -18.94 -6.22
N LEU A 434 22.80 -18.34 -6.91
CA LEU A 434 21.71 -17.57 -6.31
C LEU A 434 20.56 -18.46 -5.82
N ALA A 435 20.48 -19.69 -6.31
CA ALA A 435 19.43 -20.63 -5.94
C ALA A 435 19.57 -21.06 -4.48
N SER A 436 18.44 -21.18 -3.77
CA SER A 436 18.46 -21.71 -2.42
C SER A 436 18.89 -23.17 -2.42
N ARG A 437 19.89 -23.52 -1.59
CA ARG A 437 20.36 -24.90 -1.42
C ARG A 437 19.54 -25.69 -0.39
N LYS A 438 18.71 -25.01 0.39
CA LYS A 438 17.89 -25.57 1.46
C LYS A 438 16.53 -24.91 1.51
N GLU A 439 15.62 -25.51 2.26
CA GLU A 439 14.33 -24.92 2.58
C GLU A 439 14.51 -23.57 3.29
N TYR A 440 13.69 -22.58 2.91
CA TYR A 440 13.68 -21.27 3.55
C TYR A 440 12.94 -21.30 4.89
N VAL A 441 13.67 -20.97 5.94
CA VAL A 441 13.12 -20.75 7.28
C VAL A 441 13.61 -19.40 7.79
N GLN A 442 12.71 -18.47 8.12
CA GLN A 442 13.07 -17.09 8.48
C GLN A 442 13.99 -17.03 9.70
N SER A 443 13.76 -17.86 10.73
CA SER A 443 14.61 -17.90 11.92
C SER A 443 16.03 -18.36 11.60
N GLU A 444 16.19 -19.36 10.72
CA GLU A 444 17.50 -19.78 10.25
C GLU A 444 18.17 -18.74 9.36
N PHE A 445 17.39 -18.09 8.49
CA PHE A 445 17.88 -17.01 7.64
C PHE A 445 18.46 -15.88 8.49
N ASN A 446 17.79 -15.50 9.58
CA ASN A 446 18.27 -14.46 10.51
C ASN A 446 19.62 -14.82 11.15
N ASN A 447 19.86 -16.11 11.37
CA ASN A 447 21.07 -16.63 12.01
C ASN A 447 22.19 -16.94 11.01
N LEU A 448 21.98 -16.72 9.70
CA LEU A 448 23.02 -16.95 8.72
C LEU A 448 24.24 -16.07 9.00
N PRO A 449 25.45 -16.64 8.94
CA PRO A 449 26.68 -15.90 9.17
C PRO A 449 26.77 -14.74 8.19
N GLU A 450 27.39 -13.66 8.67
CA GLU A 450 27.58 -12.46 7.86
C GLU A 450 28.36 -12.77 6.59
N TYR A 451 29.29 -13.73 6.62
CA TYR A 451 30.02 -14.23 5.46
C TYR A 451 29.63 -15.67 5.14
N PRO A 452 29.77 -16.12 3.89
CA PRO A 452 29.48 -17.50 3.53
C PRO A 452 30.47 -18.46 4.19
N ASP A 453 29.98 -19.55 4.79
CA ASP A 453 30.78 -20.75 5.10
C ASP A 453 31.05 -21.54 3.80
N LEU A 454 31.51 -20.85 2.76
CA LEU A 454 31.92 -21.48 1.52
C LEU A 454 33.29 -22.10 1.73
N LYS A 455 33.45 -23.35 1.28
CA LYS A 455 34.78 -23.97 1.21
C LYS A 455 35.63 -23.12 0.26
N ILE A 456 36.92 -22.95 0.56
CA ILE A 456 37.88 -22.09 -0.17
C ILE A 456 37.75 -22.24 -1.70
N ASN A 457 37.54 -23.46 -2.18
CA ASN A 457 37.43 -23.78 -3.61
C ASN A 457 36.18 -23.17 -4.30
N GLU A 458 35.08 -22.92 -3.58
CA GLU A 458 33.90 -22.20 -4.09
C GLU A 458 34.08 -20.67 -3.98
N VAL A 459 34.90 -20.21 -3.05
CA VAL A 459 35.28 -18.79 -2.94
C VAL A 459 36.18 -18.38 -4.11
N GLU A 460 37.08 -19.26 -4.54
CA GLU A 460 37.93 -19.05 -5.72
C GLU A 460 37.11 -18.91 -7.01
N SER A 461 36.04 -19.70 -7.19
CA SER A 461 35.17 -19.56 -8.36
C SER A 461 34.34 -18.28 -8.34
N LEU A 462 33.91 -17.80 -7.17
CA LEU A 462 33.25 -16.49 -7.03
C LEU A 462 34.22 -15.32 -7.32
N ALA A 463 35.47 -15.45 -6.87
CA ALA A 463 36.52 -14.48 -7.15
C ALA A 463 36.89 -14.44 -8.65
N GLU A 464 36.89 -15.59 -9.34
CA GLU A 464 37.07 -15.67 -10.80
C GLU A 464 35.94 -15.00 -11.58
N ILE A 465 34.71 -14.97 -11.05
CA ILE A 465 33.56 -14.26 -11.63
C ILE A 465 33.58 -12.76 -11.25
N GLY A 466 34.56 -12.31 -10.45
CA GLY A 466 34.69 -10.92 -10.02
C GLY A 466 33.60 -10.47 -9.04
N LEU A 467 32.87 -11.41 -8.43
CA LEU A 467 31.88 -11.11 -7.41
C LEU A 467 32.58 -11.05 -6.04
N PRO A 468 32.43 -9.96 -5.27
CA PRO A 468 32.98 -9.90 -3.93
C PRO A 468 32.42 -11.05 -3.08
N VAL A 469 33.15 -11.46 -2.04
CA VAL A 469 32.63 -12.42 -1.04
C VAL A 469 31.47 -11.74 -0.32
N GLU A 470 30.30 -11.86 -0.94
CA GLU A 470 29.09 -11.19 -0.49
C GLU A 470 28.55 -11.89 0.74
N ARG A 471 27.90 -11.10 1.59
CA ARG A 471 27.21 -11.64 2.74
C ARG A 471 26.17 -12.65 2.28
N THR A 472 26.11 -13.84 2.88
CA THR A 472 25.22 -14.95 2.46
C THR A 472 23.77 -14.49 2.28
N ARG A 473 23.30 -13.60 3.17
CA ARG A 473 21.93 -13.06 3.14
C ARG A 473 21.68 -12.13 1.95
N VAL A 474 22.68 -11.39 1.50
CA VAL A 474 22.61 -10.54 0.30
C VAL A 474 22.49 -11.42 -0.94
N LEU A 475 23.35 -12.44 -1.06
CA LEU A 475 23.33 -13.38 -2.18
C LEU A 475 21.97 -14.09 -2.33
N LEU A 476 21.45 -14.65 -1.24
CA LEU A 476 20.15 -15.33 -1.26
C LEU A 476 19.00 -14.37 -1.57
N THR A 477 19.05 -13.13 -1.05
CA THR A 477 18.04 -12.11 -1.35
C THR A 477 18.07 -11.73 -2.83
N ARG A 478 19.24 -11.67 -3.48
CA ARG A 478 19.35 -11.47 -4.93
C ARG A 478 18.66 -12.58 -5.71
N GLY A 479 18.83 -13.84 -5.31
CA GLY A 479 18.08 -14.97 -5.88
C GLY A 479 16.58 -14.77 -5.79
N MET A 480 16.07 -14.36 -4.62
CA MET A 480 14.64 -14.07 -4.43
C MET A 480 14.14 -12.94 -5.35
N VAL A 481 14.95 -11.90 -5.58
CA VAL A 481 14.60 -10.79 -6.49
C VAL A 481 14.57 -11.27 -7.95
N VAL A 482 15.53 -12.10 -8.36
CA VAL A 482 15.57 -12.68 -9.71
C VAL A 482 14.37 -13.61 -9.94
N ASP A 483 14.07 -14.49 -9.00
CA ASP A 483 12.87 -15.34 -9.03
C ASP A 483 11.61 -14.49 -9.17
N LEU A 484 11.46 -13.45 -8.34
CA LEU A 484 10.32 -12.54 -8.41
C LEU A 484 10.21 -11.90 -9.80
N ALA A 485 11.30 -11.44 -10.39
CA ALA A 485 11.31 -10.82 -11.71
C ALA A 485 10.89 -11.77 -12.84
N LEU A 486 11.31 -13.03 -12.79
CA LEU A 486 11.01 -14.03 -13.82
C LEU A 486 9.60 -14.62 -13.68
N MET A 487 9.11 -14.79 -12.44
CA MET A 487 7.76 -15.26 -12.15
C MET A 487 6.67 -14.23 -12.44
N SER A 488 6.98 -12.94 -12.29
CA SER A 488 5.99 -11.85 -12.41
C SER A 488 6.13 -11.02 -13.69
N GLY A 489 7.29 -11.04 -14.33
CA GLY A 489 7.62 -10.12 -15.42
C GLY A 489 7.84 -8.67 -14.97
N LEU A 490 8.15 -8.44 -13.69
CA LEU A 490 8.55 -7.13 -13.16
C LEU A 490 9.87 -6.65 -13.78
N TRP A 491 10.04 -5.33 -13.92
CA TRP A 491 11.26 -4.68 -14.43
C TRP A 491 11.69 -5.17 -15.82
N ILE A 492 10.72 -5.30 -16.72
CA ILE A 492 11.01 -5.38 -18.16
C ILE A 492 11.10 -3.94 -18.67
N PRO A 493 12.16 -3.54 -19.39
CA PRO A 493 12.25 -2.22 -20.01
C PRO A 493 11.03 -1.95 -20.90
N GLU A 494 10.47 -0.73 -20.84
CA GLU A 494 9.26 -0.36 -21.60
C GLU A 494 9.57 -0.09 -23.08
N ASP A 495 10.82 0.22 -23.38
CA ASP A 495 11.39 0.53 -24.67
C ASP A 495 11.52 -0.76 -25.51
N GLY A 496 10.41 -1.13 -26.14
CA GLY A 496 10.28 -2.20 -27.14
C GLY A 496 11.11 -2.03 -28.42
N GLU A 497 12.25 -1.35 -28.36
CA GLU A 497 13.26 -1.24 -29.42
C GLU A 497 14.55 -2.01 -29.11
N GLY A 498 14.62 -2.70 -27.97
CA GLY A 498 15.65 -3.69 -27.68
C GLY A 498 15.25 -5.08 -28.17
N GLU A 499 15.57 -5.40 -29.43
CA GLU A 499 15.48 -6.71 -30.09
C GLU A 499 16.27 -7.86 -29.38
N VAL A 500 16.66 -7.70 -28.10
CA VAL A 500 17.67 -8.55 -27.42
C VAL A 500 17.33 -8.94 -25.96
N THR A 501 16.08 -8.82 -25.49
CA THR A 501 15.66 -9.51 -24.24
C THR A 501 14.58 -10.53 -24.56
N GLY A 502 14.99 -11.68 -25.09
CA GLY A 502 14.13 -12.67 -25.77
C GLY A 502 13.04 -13.39 -24.96
N VAL A 503 12.71 -12.98 -23.73
CA VAL A 503 11.50 -13.47 -23.03
C VAL A 503 10.70 -12.31 -22.49
N GLY A 504 9.43 -12.24 -22.89
CA GLY A 504 8.47 -11.26 -22.39
C GLY A 504 7.95 -11.57 -20.98
N LYS A 505 6.87 -10.89 -20.59
CA LYS A 505 6.13 -11.21 -19.37
C LYS A 505 5.60 -12.66 -19.46
N PRO A 506 5.54 -13.40 -18.34
CA PRO A 506 4.86 -14.69 -18.34
C PRO A 506 3.42 -14.52 -18.80
N GLU A 507 2.92 -15.46 -19.58
CA GLU A 507 1.52 -15.45 -20.06
C GLU A 507 0.55 -15.61 -18.89
N ALA A 508 0.96 -16.43 -17.91
CA ALA A 508 0.26 -16.62 -16.65
C ALA A 508 1.25 -16.98 -15.53
N THR A 509 0.85 -16.69 -14.29
CA THR A 509 1.60 -17.08 -13.10
C THR A 509 0.70 -17.91 -12.18
N VAL A 510 1.15 -19.11 -11.82
CA VAL A 510 0.52 -19.98 -10.82
C VAL A 510 1.19 -19.74 -9.48
N TYR A 511 0.41 -19.38 -8.47
CA TYR A 511 0.91 -19.21 -7.12
C TYR A 511 -0.18 -19.56 -6.12
N HIS A 512 0.24 -19.96 -4.92
CA HIS A 512 -0.70 -20.11 -3.82
C HIS A 512 -1.03 -18.74 -3.22
N GLN A 513 -2.33 -18.41 -3.20
CA GLN A 513 -2.85 -17.31 -2.40
C GLN A 513 -3.38 -17.89 -1.08
N SER A 514 -2.67 -17.65 0.01
CA SER A 514 -3.21 -17.91 1.34
C SER A 514 -4.35 -16.91 1.58
N ALA A 515 -5.55 -17.42 1.83
CA ALA A 515 -6.69 -16.57 2.13
C ALA A 515 -6.47 -15.88 3.48
N CYS A 516 -6.28 -14.56 3.49
CA CYS A 516 -6.67 -13.77 4.66
C CYS A 516 -8.20 -13.69 4.63
N SER A 517 -8.87 -14.30 5.61
CA SER A 517 -10.33 -14.34 5.72
C SER A 517 -10.93 -12.91 5.75
N PRO A 518 -12.11 -12.69 5.13
CA PRO A 518 -12.81 -11.40 5.15
C PRO A 518 -13.71 -11.16 6.38
N LEU A 519 -13.58 -11.95 7.45
CA LEU A 519 -14.40 -11.82 8.66
C LEU A 519 -13.50 -11.80 9.91
N SER A 520 -13.44 -10.64 10.59
CA SER A 520 -12.79 -10.34 11.90
C SER A 520 -11.43 -9.59 11.85
N PRO A 521 -11.17 -8.63 12.78
CA PRO A 521 -10.38 -7.44 12.50
C PRO A 521 -8.88 -7.67 12.67
N SER A 522 -8.13 -7.46 11.58
CA SER A 522 -6.66 -7.53 11.47
C SER A 522 -6.08 -8.96 11.42
N PRO A 523 -5.11 -9.28 10.53
CA PRO A 523 -4.38 -8.47 9.56
C PRO A 523 -4.81 -8.76 8.10
N GLY A 524 -5.12 -7.72 7.34
CA GLY A 524 -5.21 -7.80 5.89
C GLY A 524 -3.81 -7.76 5.29
N LEU A 525 -3.23 -8.91 4.98
CA LEU A 525 -2.04 -9.02 4.14
C LEU A 525 -2.42 -9.77 2.85
N LEU A 526 -2.96 -9.03 1.88
CA LEU A 526 -3.16 -9.54 0.54
C LEU A 526 -1.84 -9.38 -0.23
N LEU A 527 -1.11 -10.49 -0.36
CA LEU A 527 0.04 -10.59 -1.26
C LEU A 527 -0.39 -10.25 -2.70
N LEU A 528 0.44 -9.43 -3.34
CA LEU A 528 0.37 -8.94 -4.72
C LEU A 528 -0.08 -10.03 -5.70
N GLY A 529 -1.34 -9.96 -6.13
CA GLY A 529 -1.69 -10.34 -7.49
C GLY A 529 -1.42 -9.13 -8.37
N ILE A 530 -0.27 -9.07 -9.05
CA ILE A 530 -0.03 -8.02 -10.04
C ILE A 530 -0.99 -8.26 -11.20
N TRP A 531 -2.07 -7.51 -11.22
CA TRP A 531 -3.07 -7.55 -12.29
C TRP A 531 -2.52 -6.75 -13.47
N THR A 532 -1.79 -7.41 -14.37
CA THR A 532 -1.51 -6.80 -15.68
C THR A 532 -2.75 -6.96 -16.57
N PRO A 533 -3.07 -5.99 -17.44
CA PRO A 533 -4.33 -5.96 -18.20
C PRO A 533 -4.54 -7.11 -19.20
N LYS A 534 -3.62 -8.08 -19.29
CA LYS A 534 -3.78 -9.34 -20.05
C LYS A 534 -3.64 -10.62 -19.20
N VAL A 535 -3.19 -10.55 -17.95
CA VAL A 535 -2.89 -11.74 -17.14
C VAL A 535 -4.08 -12.07 -16.23
N GLY A 536 -4.84 -13.10 -16.62
CA GLY A 536 -5.84 -13.70 -15.76
C GLY A 536 -5.16 -14.60 -14.72
N GLY A 537 -4.96 -14.10 -13.50
CA GLY A 537 -4.58 -14.95 -12.37
C GLY A 537 -5.67 -15.99 -12.08
N ILE A 538 -5.33 -17.28 -12.13
CA ILE A 538 -6.28 -18.36 -11.83
C ILE A 538 -6.28 -18.62 -10.32
N ARG A 539 -7.42 -18.34 -9.70
CA ARG A 539 -7.69 -18.69 -8.30
C ARG A 539 -8.10 -20.16 -8.23
N MET A 540 -7.27 -21.00 -7.61
CA MET A 540 -7.71 -22.35 -7.24
C MET A 540 -8.79 -22.25 -6.15
N ARG A 541 -10.01 -22.63 -6.50
CA ARG A 541 -11.11 -22.84 -5.54
C ARG A 541 -11.18 -24.35 -5.28
N LEU A 542 -10.64 -24.80 -4.14
CA LEU A 542 -10.78 -26.19 -3.73
C LEU A 542 -12.21 -26.41 -3.24
N ASN A 543 -12.96 -27.28 -3.94
CA ASN A 543 -14.19 -27.85 -3.39
C ASN A 543 -13.78 -28.90 -2.36
N SER A 544 -14.12 -28.69 -1.08
CA SER A 544 -13.95 -29.72 -0.07
C SER A 544 -15.08 -30.75 -0.22
N THR A 545 -14.83 -31.79 -0.99
CA THR A 545 -15.49 -33.09 -0.84
C THR A 545 -14.39 -34.14 -0.77
N GLY A 546 -14.09 -34.56 0.45
CA GLY A 546 -13.04 -35.51 0.80
C GLY A 546 -12.93 -35.59 2.30
#